data_AF-A0AAJ0WFX1-F1
#
_entry.id   AF-A0AAJ0WFX1-F1
#
_cell.length_a   1.000
_cell.length_b   1.000
_cell.length_c   1.000
_cell.angle_alpha   90.00
_cell.angle_beta   90.00
_cell.angle_gamma   90.00
#
_symmetry.space_group_name_H-M   'P 1'
#
loop_
_entity.id
_entity.type
_entity.pdbx_description
1 polymer ?
#
loop_
_entity_poly.entity_id
_entity_poly.type
_entity_poly.pdbx_seq_one_letter_code
_entity_poly.pdbx_strand_id
1 'polypeptide(L)'
;MDLLGAIFSIILILIVLVTNIIFIRKINRTNSSHYKYKIFFFLISIASISAIMIIGAIFQNAVLIDYFKITMNIESYQYRIIVMTVILIINIIANFTLLKLYLKRRERKSKNKINEIELIGKE
;
A
#
# COMPACT_ATOMS: atom_id res chain seq x y z
N MET A 1 -0.93 -13.67 21.36
CA MET A 1 -1.60 -13.01 20.22
C MET A 1 -3.02 -13.54 20.18
N ASP A 2 -4.00 -12.73 20.52
CA ASP A 2 -5.40 -13.18 20.61
C ASP A 2 -5.97 -13.46 19.22
N LEU A 3 -7.05 -14.27 19.17
CA LEU A 3 -7.78 -14.61 17.94
C LEU A 3 -8.07 -13.39 17.07
N LEU A 4 -8.46 -12.26 17.68
CA LEU A 4 -8.74 -11.00 16.99
C LEU A 4 -7.51 -10.48 16.22
N GLY A 5 -6.33 -10.50 16.84
CA GLY A 5 -5.09 -10.08 16.19
C GLY A 5 -4.72 -10.99 15.02
N ALA A 6 -4.95 -12.30 15.15
CA ALA A 6 -4.73 -13.25 14.06
C ALA A 6 -5.63 -12.97 12.86
N ILE A 7 -6.92 -12.72 13.09
CA ILE A 7 -7.87 -12.36 12.03
C ILE A 7 -7.41 -11.10 11.29
N PHE A 8 -7.03 -10.04 12.02
CA PHE A 8 -6.56 -8.80 11.39
C PHE A 8 -5.27 -9.00 10.58
N SER A 9 -4.32 -9.79 11.08
CA SER A 9 -3.09 -10.12 10.34
C SER A 9 -3.39 -10.87 9.05
N ILE A 10 -4.33 -11.83 9.06
CA ILE A 10 -4.77 -12.55 7.85
C ILE A 10 -5.37 -11.58 6.83
N ILE A 11 -6.22 -10.64 7.28
CA ILE A 11 -6.83 -9.65 6.39
C ILE A 11 -5.76 -8.72 5.77
N LEU A 12 -4.77 -8.28 6.55
CA LEU A 12 -3.67 -7.46 6.03
C LEU A 12 -2.86 -8.20 4.96
N ILE A 13 -2.55 -9.47 5.19
CA ILE A 13 -1.88 -10.33 4.19
C ILE A 13 -2.74 -10.43 2.93
N LEU A 14 -4.05 -10.62 3.07
CA LEU A 14 -4.96 -10.71 1.94
C LEU A 14 -4.99 -9.42 1.11
N ILE A 15 -4.96 -8.25 1.75
CA ILE A 15 -4.90 -6.94 1.05
C ILE A 15 -3.64 -6.85 0.18
N VAL A 16 -2.49 -7.26 0.72
CA VAL A 16 -1.22 -7.29 -0.04
C VAL A 16 -1.32 -8.25 -1.21
N LEU A 17 -1.79 -9.48 -0.98
CA LEU A 17 -1.90 -10.51 -2.01
C LEU A 17 -2.84 -10.07 -3.14
N VAL A 18 -4.05 -9.58 -2.81
CA VAL A 18 -5.04 -9.12 -3.79
C VAL A 18 -4.48 -7.98 -4.64
N THR A 19 -3.88 -6.97 -4.01
CA THR A 19 -3.30 -5.83 -4.74
C THR A 19 -2.18 -6.28 -5.68
N ASN A 20 -1.33 -7.20 -5.23
CA ASN A 20 -0.24 -7.76 -6.04
C ASN A 20 -0.76 -8.63 -7.19
N ILE A 21 -1.81 -9.43 -6.98
CA ILE A 21 -2.45 -10.22 -8.05
C ILE A 21 -3.02 -9.29 -9.13
N ILE A 22 -3.72 -8.22 -8.74
CA ILE A 22 -4.26 -7.23 -9.69
C ILE A 22 -3.11 -6.58 -10.47
N PHE A 23 -2.02 -6.21 -9.79
CA PHE A 23 -0.83 -5.65 -10.41
C PHE A 23 -0.22 -6.59 -11.46
N ILE A 24 0.02 -7.85 -11.09
CA ILE A 24 0.61 -8.87 -11.97
C ILE A 24 -0.27 -9.07 -13.20
N ARG A 25 -1.59 -9.21 -13.02
CA ARG A 25 -2.55 -9.33 -14.14
C ARG A 25 -2.45 -8.13 -15.09
N LYS A 26 -2.38 -6.92 -14.55
CA LYS A 26 -2.30 -5.69 -15.36
C LYS A 26 -0.95 -5.53 -16.06
N ILE A 27 0.15 -5.93 -15.42
CA ILE A 27 1.48 -5.94 -16.05
C ILE A 27 1.60 -6.98 -17.15
N ASN A 28 1.08 -8.20 -16.95
CA ASN A 28 1.18 -9.26 -17.95
C ASN A 28 0.42 -8.93 -19.24
N ARG A 29 -0.60 -8.07 -19.19
CA ARG A 29 -1.29 -7.54 -20.38
C ARG A 29 -0.43 -6.57 -21.20
N THR A 30 0.68 -6.09 -20.66
CA THR A 30 1.61 -5.20 -21.35
C THR A 30 2.87 -5.97 -21.74
N ASN A 31 3.34 -5.84 -22.99
CA ASN A 31 4.51 -6.59 -23.53
C ASN A 31 5.86 -6.35 -22.82
N SER A 32 5.91 -5.58 -21.72
CA SER A 32 7.11 -5.30 -20.94
C SER A 32 7.08 -5.91 -19.53
N SER A 33 6.64 -7.18 -19.42
CA SER A 33 6.39 -7.88 -18.15
C SER A 33 7.66 -8.36 -17.42
N HIS A 34 8.55 -7.45 -17.02
CA HIS A 34 9.75 -7.82 -16.27
C HIS A 34 9.42 -8.24 -14.83
N TYR A 35 9.98 -9.38 -14.39
CA TYR A 35 9.83 -9.91 -13.03
C TYR A 35 10.25 -8.92 -11.93
N LYS A 36 11.29 -8.10 -12.21
CA LYS A 36 11.81 -7.07 -11.30
C LYS A 36 10.71 -6.12 -10.81
N TYR A 37 9.77 -5.73 -11.68
CA TYR A 37 8.68 -4.84 -11.30
C TYR A 37 7.67 -5.50 -10.36
N LYS A 38 7.45 -6.82 -10.52
CA LYS A 38 6.55 -7.60 -9.65
C LYS A 38 7.10 -7.66 -8.23
N ILE A 39 8.38 -8.00 -8.09
CA ILE A 39 9.06 -8.05 -6.78
C ILE A 39 9.11 -6.67 -6.13
N PHE A 40 9.45 -5.63 -6.89
CA PHE A 40 9.56 -4.28 -6.34
C PHE A 40 8.21 -3.74 -5.84
N PHE A 41 7.12 -3.98 -6.59
CA PHE A 41 5.78 -3.62 -6.14
C PHE A 41 5.36 -4.39 -4.88
N PHE A 42 5.67 -5.69 -4.81
CA PHE A 42 5.40 -6.50 -3.63
C PHE A 42 6.11 -5.96 -2.37
N LEU A 43 7.39 -5.59 -2.49
CA LEU A 43 8.15 -4.97 -1.40
C LEU A 43 7.55 -3.64 -0.97
N ILE A 44 7.12 -2.80 -1.92
CA ILE A 44 6.45 -1.53 -1.62
C ILE A 44 5.13 -1.76 -0.87
N SER A 45 4.32 -2.74 -1.29
CA SER A 45 3.07 -3.07 -0.60
C SER A 45 3.31 -3.48 0.85
N ILE A 46 4.33 -4.31 1.12
CA ILE A 46 4.68 -4.71 2.49
C ILE A 46 5.19 -3.50 3.28
N ALA A 47 6.12 -2.72 2.72
CA ALA A 47 6.67 -1.53 3.36
C ALA A 47 5.58 -0.50 3.68
N SER A 48 4.53 -0.41 2.85
CA SER A 48 3.39 0.49 3.09
C SER A 48 2.62 0.14 4.37
N ILE A 49 2.48 -1.15 4.70
CA ILE A 49 1.84 -1.57 5.95
C ILE A 49 2.63 -1.03 7.14
N SER A 50 3.94 -1.26 7.15
CA SER A 50 4.83 -0.80 8.22
C SER A 50 4.79 0.72 8.37
N ALA A 51 4.82 1.44 7.25
CA ALA A 51 4.72 2.90 7.26
C ALA A 51 3.39 3.38 7.86
N ILE A 52 2.27 2.76 7.49
CA ILE A 52 0.95 3.12 8.03
C ILE A 52 0.85 2.83 9.53
N MET A 53 1.41 1.71 10.00
CA MET A 53 1.43 1.41 11.43
C MET A 53 2.25 2.43 12.21
N ILE A 54 3.43 2.81 11.71
CA ILE A 54 4.30 3.82 12.34
C ILE A 54 3.60 5.18 12.38
N ILE A 55 3.02 5.61 11.27
CA ILE A 55 2.26 6.87 11.18
C ILE A 55 1.07 6.85 12.15
N GLY A 56 0.34 5.72 12.21
CA GLY A 56 -0.77 5.55 13.13
C GLY A 56 -0.36 5.65 14.59
N ALA A 57 0.77 5.02 14.97
CA ALA A 57 1.31 5.09 16.32
C ALA A 57 1.75 6.52 16.70
N ILE A 58 2.42 7.23 15.78
CA ILE A 58 2.80 8.63 15.98
C ILE A 58 1.56 9.50 16.12
N PHE A 59 0.56 9.32 15.26
CA PHE A 59 -0.69 10.07 15.33
C PHE A 59 -1.43 9.84 16.65
N GLN A 60 -1.49 8.60 17.10
CA GLN A 60 -2.10 8.27 18.38
C GLN A 60 -1.41 9.00 19.55
N ASN A 61 -0.09 8.90 19.65
CA ASN A 61 0.63 9.49 20.77
C ASN A 61 0.66 11.03 20.69
N ALA A 62 1.13 11.58 19.57
CA ALA A 62 1.35 13.02 19.46
C ALA A 62 0.06 13.82 19.27
N VAL A 63 -0.94 13.27 18.57
CA VAL A 63 -2.16 14.03 18.25
C VAL A 63 -3.27 13.67 19.24
N LEU A 64 -3.63 12.39 19.38
CA LEU A 64 -4.78 12.03 20.21
C LEU A 64 -4.48 12.20 21.71
N ILE A 65 -3.33 11.71 22.17
CA ILE A 65 -2.95 11.75 23.59
C ILE A 65 -2.41 13.13 23.97
N ASP A 66 -1.36 13.62 23.30
CA ASP A 66 -0.70 14.85 23.75
C ASP A 66 -1.53 16.11 23.43
N TYR A 67 -2.03 16.25 22.21
CA TYR A 67 -2.73 17.46 21.77
C TYR A 67 -4.21 17.48 22.20
N PHE A 68 -4.95 16.41 21.92
CA PHE A 68 -6.38 16.35 22.22
C PHE A 68 -6.69 15.81 23.62
N LYS A 69 -5.70 15.27 24.36
CA LYS A 69 -5.87 14.70 25.71
C LYS A 69 -6.94 13.62 25.78
N ILE A 70 -7.15 12.89 24.69
CA ILE A 70 -8.15 11.81 24.62
C ILE A 70 -7.54 10.58 25.27
N THR A 71 -7.97 10.28 26.49
CA THR A 71 -7.60 9.06 27.21
C THR A 71 -8.52 7.92 26.78
N MET A 72 -8.07 7.06 25.87
CA MET A 72 -8.79 5.84 25.50
C MET A 72 -8.26 4.66 26.31
N ASN A 73 -9.15 3.77 26.75
CA ASN A 73 -8.74 2.51 27.38
C ASN A 73 -8.15 1.57 26.32
N ILE A 74 -6.81 1.49 26.27
CA ILE A 74 -6.04 0.76 25.26
C ILE A 74 -6.32 -0.75 25.31
N GLU A 75 -6.71 -1.28 26.47
CA GLU A 75 -7.01 -2.70 26.66
C GLU A 75 -8.43 -3.07 26.20
N SER A 76 -9.29 -2.08 25.95
CA SER A 76 -10.66 -2.32 25.50
C SER A 76 -10.69 -2.98 24.12
N TYR A 77 -11.49 -4.04 23.98
CA TYR A 77 -11.77 -4.66 22.69
C TYR A 77 -12.34 -3.67 21.67
N GLN A 78 -13.19 -2.73 22.11
CA GLN A 78 -13.78 -1.72 21.23
C GLN A 78 -12.70 -0.81 20.63
N TYR A 79 -11.75 -0.37 21.46
CA TYR A 79 -10.63 0.46 21.03
C TYR A 79 -9.78 -0.27 19.98
N ARG A 80 -9.41 -1.53 20.28
CA ARG A 80 -8.63 -2.38 19.36
C ARG A 80 -9.33 -2.57 18.02
N ILE A 81 -10.65 -2.81 18.02
CA ILE A 81 -11.44 -2.96 16.79
C ILE A 81 -11.43 -1.67 15.98
N ILE A 82 -11.68 -0.52 16.60
CA ILE A 82 -11.71 0.79 15.92
C ILE A 82 -10.35 1.08 15.26
N VAL A 83 -9.26 0.99 16.02
CA VAL A 83 -7.90 1.27 15.52
C VAL A 83 -7.54 0.34 14.36
N MET A 84 -7.78 -0.97 14.52
CA MET A 84 -7.48 -1.94 13.47
C MET A 84 -8.32 -1.71 12.21
N THR A 85 -9.59 -1.33 12.37
CA THR A 85 -10.48 -1.03 11.23
C THR A 85 -9.98 0.19 10.46
N VAL A 86 -9.58 1.26 11.17
CA VAL A 86 -8.99 2.46 10.55
C VAL A 86 -7.70 2.11 9.81
N ILE A 87 -6.81 1.34 10.43
CA ILE A 87 -5.56 0.88 9.81
C ILE A 87 -5.85 0.06 8.55
N LEU A 88 -6.85 -0.82 8.57
CA LEU A 88 -7.24 -1.61 7.40
C LEU A 88 -7.73 -0.71 6.25
N ILE A 89 -8.62 0.23 6.53
CA ILE A 89 -9.16 1.15 5.51
C ILE A 89 -8.03 1.95 4.87
N ILE A 90 -7.13 2.51 5.69
CA ILE A 90 -5.98 3.27 5.20
C ILE A 90 -5.06 2.37 4.35
N ASN A 91 -4.82 1.12 4.77
CA ASN A 91 -4.02 0.17 4.00
C ASN A 91 -4.62 -0.18 2.64
N ILE A 92 -5.94 -0.36 2.56
CA ILE A 92 -6.65 -0.59 1.30
C ILE A 92 -6.44 0.62 0.37
N ILE A 93 -6.73 1.82 0.86
CA ILE A 93 -6.61 3.06 0.08
C ILE A 93 -5.16 3.26 -0.39
N ALA A 94 -4.18 3.08 0.49
CA ALA A 94 -2.77 3.25 0.18
C ALA A 94 -2.30 2.24 -0.87
N ASN A 95 -2.61 0.95 -0.71
CA ASN A 95 -2.20 -0.09 -1.66
C ASN A 95 -2.82 0.13 -3.06
N PHE A 96 -4.10 0.48 -3.13
CA PHE A 96 -4.75 0.82 -4.41
C PHE A 96 -4.20 2.10 -5.05
N THR A 97 -3.87 3.10 -4.24
CA THR A 97 -3.26 4.36 -4.72
C THR A 97 -1.87 4.10 -5.27
N LEU A 98 -1.04 3.33 -4.54
CA LEU A 98 0.29 2.90 -4.97
C LEU A 98 0.21 2.10 -6.27
N LEU A 99 -0.72 1.16 -6.38
CA LEU A 99 -0.99 0.41 -7.61
C LEU A 99 -1.22 1.36 -8.80
N LYS A 100 -2.14 2.32 -8.65
CA LYS A 100 -2.49 3.27 -9.71
C LYS A 100 -1.31 4.16 -10.09
N LEU A 101 -0.58 4.69 -9.10
CA LEU A 101 0.58 5.55 -9.32
C LEU A 101 1.72 4.79 -10.01
N TYR A 102 2.00 3.57 -9.57
CA TYR A 102 3.07 2.75 -10.12
C TYR A 102 2.82 2.42 -11.59
N LEU A 103 1.59 2.00 -11.93
CA LEU A 103 1.19 1.72 -13.30
C LEU A 103 1.26 2.97 -14.18
N LYS A 104 0.71 4.10 -13.72
CA LYS A 104 0.74 5.38 -14.45
C LYS A 104 2.17 5.86 -14.72
N ARG A 105 3.07 5.72 -13.73
CA ARG A 105 4.49 6.09 -13.90
C ARG A 105 5.17 5.22 -14.96
N ARG A 106 4.85 3.93 -15.00
CA ARG A 106 5.38 3.01 -16.01
C ARG A 106 4.86 3.31 -17.41
N GLU A 107 3.56 3.55 -17.56
CA GLU A 107 2.94 3.92 -18.84
C GLU A 107 3.62 5.18 -19.41
N ARG A 108 3.84 6.21 -18.58
CA ARG A 108 4.59 7.42 -18.97
C ARG A 108 6.01 7.11 -19.41
N LYS A 109 6.75 6.29 -18.65
CA LYS A 109 8.13 5.92 -19.00
C LYS A 109 8.21 5.16 -20.33
N SER A 110 7.23 4.29 -20.60
CA SER A 110 7.13 3.58 -21.87
C SER A 110 6.85 4.53 -23.04
N LYS A 111 5.94 5.50 -22.86
CA LYS A 111 5.61 6.48 -23.90
C LYS A 111 6.80 7.39 -24.23
N ASN A 112 7.51 7.88 -23.23
CA ASN A 112 8.70 8.72 -23.44
C ASN A 112 9.81 7.97 -24.20
N LYS A 113 10.02 6.69 -23.91
CA LYS A 113 11.01 5.87 -24.63
C LYS A 113 10.67 5.69 -26.11
N ILE A 114 9.38 5.58 -26.45
CA ILE A 114 8.94 5.49 -27.85
C ILE A 114 9.18 6.82 -28.56
N ASN A 115 8.81 7.94 -27.93
CA ASN A 115 9.05 9.27 -28.47
C ASN A 115 10.56 9.57 -28.67
N GLU A 116 11.43 9.13 -27.76
CA GLU A 116 12.89 9.27 -27.90
C GLU A 116 13.42 8.50 -29.12
N ILE A 117 12.93 7.27 -29.36
CA ILE A 117 13.32 6.48 -30.54
C ILE A 117 12.81 7.12 -31.84
N GLU A 118 11.60 7.69 -31.83
CA GLU A 118 11.04 8.43 -32.97
C GLU A 118 11.80 9.73 -33.27
N LEU A 119 12.33 10.42 -32.26
CA LEU A 119 13.17 11.61 -32.47
C LEU A 119 14.53 11.26 -33.09
N ILE A 120 15.14 10.16 -32.68
CA ILE A 120 16.45 9.73 -33.22
C ILE A 120 16.37 9.33 -34.70
N GLY A 121 15.21 8.83 -35.17
CA GLY A 121 15.02 8.47 -36.58
C GLY A 121 14.65 9.62 -37.52
N LYS A 122 14.54 10.85 -37.00
CA LYS A 122 14.19 12.06 -37.76
C LYS A 122 15.34 13.08 -37.89
N GLU A 123 16.49 12.80 -37.30
CA GLU A 123 17.76 13.50 -37.57
C GLU A 123 18.54 12.79 -38.69
#